data_AF-A0A0C2F4T3-F1
#
_entry.id   AF-A0A0C2F4T3-F1
#
_cell.length_a   1.000
_cell.length_b   1.000
_cell.length_c   1.000
_cell.angle_alpha   90.00
_cell.angle_beta   90.00
_cell.angle_gamma   90.00
#
_symmetry.space_group_name_H-M   'P 1'
#
loop_
_entity.id
_entity.type
_entity.pdbx_description
1 polymer ?
#
loop_
_entity_poly.entity_id
_entity_poly.type
_entity_poly.pdbx_seq_one_letter_code
_entity_poly.pdbx_strand_id
1 'polypeptide(L)'
;EEGGVLRPLPAKHIDCGLGLERLIAVIQQKTSNYDTDIFQPIFKAIQQGTGTREYTGKIGTDDVDGVDMAYRVVADHIRTLTIALSDGGRPDNTGRGCETVQDIINDEEKQFLKTLSRGRVLFQRAVEGLTAHQKTFP
;
A
#
# COMPACT_ATOMS: atom_id res chain seq x y z
N GLU A 1 -23.42 25.41 -6.15
CA GLU A 1 -24.69 26.02 -5.70
C GLU A 1 -24.91 25.63 -4.25
N GLU A 2 -25.03 26.61 -3.36
CA GLU A 2 -25.39 26.37 -1.96
C GLU A 2 -26.87 25.99 -1.90
N GLY A 3 -27.19 24.78 -1.39
CA GLY A 3 -28.56 24.32 -1.18
C GLY A 3 -28.90 22.91 -1.69
N GLY A 4 -28.03 22.24 -2.45
CA GLY A 4 -28.20 20.83 -2.85
C GLY A 4 -29.41 20.53 -3.76
N VAL A 5 -30.03 21.55 -4.36
CA VAL A 5 -31.20 21.40 -5.23
C VAL A 5 -30.76 20.91 -6.62
N LEU A 6 -31.29 19.77 -7.06
CA LEU A 6 -31.00 19.21 -8.38
C LEU A 6 -31.83 19.90 -9.47
N ARG A 7 -31.17 20.45 -10.48
CA ARG A 7 -31.81 21.07 -11.66
C ARG A 7 -31.62 20.19 -12.89
N PRO A 8 -32.66 20.02 -13.73
CA PRO A 8 -32.53 19.24 -14.95
C PRO A 8 -31.58 19.93 -15.93
N LEU A 9 -30.56 19.21 -16.37
CA LEU A 9 -29.68 19.67 -17.45
C LEU A 9 -30.38 19.55 -18.82
N PRO A 10 -30.11 20.47 -19.76
CA PRO A 10 -30.67 20.44 -21.12
C PRO A 10 -30.29 19.20 -21.92
N ALA A 11 -29.08 18.70 -21.71
CA ALA A 11 -28.57 17.47 -22.32
C ALA A 11 -28.48 16.35 -21.26
N LYS A 12 -28.68 15.11 -21.72
CA LYS A 12 -28.53 13.90 -20.89
C LYS A 12 -27.25 13.19 -21.31
N HIS A 13 -26.46 12.80 -20.32
CA HIS A 13 -25.20 12.09 -20.51
C HIS A 13 -25.23 10.80 -19.70
N ILE A 14 -24.47 9.80 -20.14
CA ILE A 14 -24.22 8.57 -19.40
C ILE A 14 -22.75 8.58 -19.02
N ASP A 15 -22.47 8.35 -17.75
CA ASP A 15 -21.13 8.17 -17.21
C ASP A 15 -20.99 6.74 -16.68
N CYS A 16 -19.94 6.04 -17.10
CA CYS A 16 -19.70 4.64 -16.79
C CYS A 16 -18.24 4.46 -16.39
N GLY A 17 -18.01 3.70 -15.32
CA GLY A 17 -16.68 3.29 -14.88
C GLY A 17 -16.64 1.80 -14.56
N LEU A 18 -15.55 1.14 -14.96
CA LEU A 18 -15.24 -0.24 -14.61
C LEU A 18 -13.78 -0.33 -14.16
N GLY A 19 -13.55 -0.80 -12.93
CA GLY A 19 -12.20 -0.93 -12.38
C GLY A 19 -11.41 -2.02 -13.10
N LEU A 20 -10.30 -1.64 -13.74
CA LEU A 20 -9.47 -2.54 -14.54
C LEU A 20 -8.89 -3.69 -13.70
N GLU A 21 -8.34 -3.38 -12.53
CA GLU A 21 -7.74 -4.36 -11.63
C GLU A 21 -8.75 -5.42 -11.19
N ARG A 22 -9.98 -4.98 -10.92
CA ARG A 22 -11.07 -5.88 -10.53
C ARG A 22 -11.56 -6.71 -11.71
N LEU A 23 -11.66 -6.12 -12.90
CA LEU A 23 -12.01 -6.86 -14.12
C LEU A 23 -10.97 -7.94 -14.41
N ILE A 24 -9.68 -7.62 -14.31
CA ILE A 24 -8.59 -8.57 -14.55
C ILE A 24 -8.61 -9.68 -13.50
N ALA A 25 -8.86 -9.38 -12.22
CA ALA A 25 -9.00 -10.41 -11.20
C ALA A 25 -10.08 -11.43 -11.57
N VAL A 26 -11.23 -10.98 -12.08
CA VAL A 26 -12.30 -11.87 -12.55
C VAL A 26 -11.86 -12.70 -13.76
N ILE A 27 -11.28 -12.07 -14.79
CA ILE A 27 -10.83 -12.74 -16.02
C ILE A 27 -9.77 -13.81 -15.70
N GLN A 28 -8.85 -13.51 -14.79
CA GLN A 28 -7.77 -14.41 -14.37
C GLN A 28 -8.18 -15.38 -13.25
N GLN A 29 -9.46 -15.40 -12.85
CA GLN A 29 -10.00 -16.27 -11.80
C GLN A 29 -9.24 -16.12 -10.47
N LYS A 30 -8.91 -14.88 -10.11
CA LYS A 30 -8.24 -14.51 -8.86
C LYS A 30 -9.26 -14.02 -7.84
N THR A 31 -8.96 -14.30 -6.57
CA THR A 31 -9.76 -13.85 -5.43
C THR A 31 -9.38 -12.46 -4.93
N SER A 32 -8.20 -11.95 -5.34
CA SER A 32 -7.73 -10.60 -5.03
C SER A 32 -7.21 -9.88 -6.27
N ASN A 33 -7.39 -8.55 -6.30
CA ASN A 33 -6.75 -7.69 -7.30
C ASN A 33 -5.22 -7.84 -7.26
N TYR A 34 -4.67 -8.04 -6.07
CA TYR A 34 -3.22 -8.14 -5.83
C TYR A 34 -2.60 -9.46 -6.32
N ASP A 35 -3.42 -10.46 -6.63
CA ASP A 35 -2.96 -11.76 -7.13
C ASP A 35 -2.84 -11.78 -8.68
N THR A 36 -3.16 -10.65 -9.32
CA THR A 36 -3.08 -10.47 -10.77
C THR A 36 -1.68 -10.11 -11.22
N ASP A 37 -1.42 -10.33 -12.50
CA ASP A 37 -0.19 -9.95 -13.19
C ASP A 37 0.16 -8.46 -13.11
N ILE A 38 -0.81 -7.58 -12.80
CA ILE A 38 -0.55 -6.15 -12.56
C ILE A 38 0.32 -5.93 -11.30
N PHE A 39 0.11 -6.71 -10.24
CA PHE A 39 0.75 -6.46 -8.94
C PHE A 39 1.94 -7.39 -8.64
N GLN A 40 1.93 -8.62 -9.16
CA GLN A 40 2.98 -9.61 -8.89
C GLN A 40 4.41 -9.11 -9.19
N PRO A 41 4.68 -8.35 -10.28
CA PRO A 41 6.01 -7.79 -10.52
C PRO A 41 6.46 -6.81 -9.43
N ILE A 42 5.54 -6.02 -8.88
CA ILE A 42 5.82 -5.07 -7.79
C ILE A 42 6.15 -5.82 -6.50
N PHE A 43 5.37 -6.85 -6.16
CA PHE A 43 5.66 -7.68 -4.99
C PHE A 43 7.01 -8.39 -5.10
N LYS A 44 7.35 -8.90 -6.28
CA LYS A 44 8.68 -9.48 -6.52
C LYS A 44 9.79 -8.46 -6.30
N ALA A 45 9.61 -7.23 -6.79
CA ALA A 45 10.58 -6.16 -6.57
C ALA A 45 10.70 -5.77 -5.08
N ILE A 46 9.59 -5.67 -4.35
CA ILE A 46 9.59 -5.41 -2.90
C ILE A 46 10.33 -6.52 -2.15
N GLN A 47 10.05 -7.79 -2.47
CA GLN A 47 10.74 -8.94 -1.87
C GLN A 47 12.25 -8.84 -2.09
N GLN A 48 12.68 -8.64 -3.34
CA GLN A 48 14.09 -8.56 -3.72
C GLN A 48 14.80 -7.35 -3.08
N GLY A 49 14.12 -6.21 -2.99
CA GLY A 49 14.69 -4.98 -2.42
C GLY A 49 14.77 -4.98 -0.90
N THR A 50 13.90 -5.72 -0.21
CA THR A 50 13.80 -5.70 1.26
C THR A 50 14.33 -6.97 1.93
N GLY A 51 14.41 -8.09 1.20
CA GLY A 51 14.74 -9.39 1.78
C GLY A 51 13.63 -9.98 2.65
N THR A 52 12.42 -9.41 2.64
CA THR A 52 11.28 -9.94 3.40
C THR A 52 10.78 -11.26 2.82
N ARG A 53 9.97 -11.99 3.61
CA ARG A 53 9.31 -13.21 3.14
C ARG A 53 8.38 -12.93 1.96
N GLU A 54 8.09 -13.96 1.16
CA GLU A 54 7.12 -13.86 0.07
C GLU A 54 5.72 -13.45 0.55
N TYR A 55 5.01 -12.75 -0.32
CA TYR A 55 3.61 -12.42 -0.14
C TYR A 55 2.75 -13.68 -0.14
N THR A 56 1.89 -13.84 0.87
CA THR A 56 1.04 -15.05 1.03
C THR A 56 -0.46 -14.79 0.90
N GLY A 57 -0.87 -13.56 0.59
CA GLY A 57 -2.29 -13.22 0.38
C GLY A 57 -3.14 -13.12 1.64
N LYS A 58 -2.58 -13.26 2.84
CA LYS A 58 -3.32 -13.25 4.12
C LYS A 58 -3.84 -11.86 4.47
N ILE A 59 -4.97 -11.81 5.16
CA ILE A 59 -5.68 -10.56 5.51
C ILE A 59 -6.07 -10.59 6.99
N GLY A 60 -6.04 -9.43 7.63
CA GLY A 60 -6.56 -9.26 8.98
C GLY A 60 -5.77 -10.08 10.00
N THR A 61 -6.46 -10.88 10.79
CA THR A 61 -5.84 -11.72 11.82
C THR A 61 -4.93 -12.81 11.27
N ASP A 62 -5.11 -13.19 10.00
CA ASP A 62 -4.28 -14.22 9.36
C ASP A 62 -2.92 -13.66 8.94
N ASP A 63 -2.81 -12.34 8.75
CA ASP A 63 -1.56 -11.62 8.47
C ASP A 63 -0.88 -11.18 9.78
N VAL A 64 -0.46 -12.17 10.57
CA VAL A 64 0.02 -11.98 11.95
C VAL A 64 1.20 -11.00 12.06
N ASP A 65 2.10 -11.02 11.08
CA ASP A 65 3.27 -10.14 11.03
C ASP A 65 3.01 -8.82 10.28
N GLY A 66 1.84 -8.69 9.63
CA GLY A 66 1.45 -7.50 8.86
C GLY A 66 2.19 -7.35 7.53
N VAL A 67 2.95 -8.37 7.10
CA VAL A 67 3.79 -8.27 5.90
C VAL A 67 2.92 -8.28 4.64
N ASP A 68 1.85 -9.07 4.58
CA ASP A 68 0.99 -9.10 3.39
C ASP A 68 0.20 -7.79 3.24
N MET A 69 -0.14 -7.12 4.34
CA MET A 69 -0.68 -5.76 4.32
C MET A 69 0.35 -4.77 3.80
N ALA A 70 1.60 -4.82 4.29
CA ALA A 70 2.66 -3.92 3.86
C ALA A 70 2.95 -4.04 2.35
N TYR A 71 2.92 -5.26 1.79
CA TYR A 71 3.02 -5.48 0.34
C TYR A 71 1.95 -4.70 -0.44
N ARG A 72 0.67 -4.84 -0.04
CA ARG A 72 -0.47 -4.19 -0.71
C ARG A 72 -0.35 -2.67 -0.64
N VAL A 73 -0.08 -2.15 0.56
CA VAL A 73 0.12 -0.72 0.83
C VAL A 73 1.21 -0.16 -0.08
N VAL A 74 2.42 -0.69 0.00
CA VAL A 74 3.56 -0.18 -0.77
C VAL A 74 3.29 -0.23 -2.27
N ALA A 75 2.67 -1.31 -2.77
CA ALA A 75 2.35 -1.43 -4.18
C ALA A 75 1.31 -0.41 -4.66
N ASP A 76 0.23 -0.18 -3.89
CA ASP A 76 -0.78 0.83 -4.21
C ASP A 76 -0.18 2.24 -4.18
N HIS A 77 0.63 2.54 -3.17
CA HIS A 77 1.21 3.86 -3.00
C HIS A 77 2.29 4.17 -4.04
N ILE A 78 3.17 3.22 -4.38
CA ILE A 78 4.14 3.42 -5.48
C ILE A 78 3.41 3.72 -6.79
N ARG A 79 2.33 2.99 -7.12
CA ARG A 79 1.54 3.24 -8.33
C ARG A 79 0.91 4.64 -8.30
N THR A 80 0.28 4.99 -7.18
CA THR A 80 -0.38 6.29 -7.00
C THR A 80 0.62 7.45 -7.12
N LEU A 81 1.75 7.36 -6.41
CA LEU A 81 2.80 8.38 -6.45
C LEU A 81 3.43 8.49 -7.83
N THR A 82 3.69 7.37 -8.50
CA THR A 82 4.27 7.37 -9.85
C THR A 82 3.36 8.11 -10.83
N ILE A 83 2.06 7.84 -10.80
CA ILE A 83 1.09 8.51 -11.68
C ILE A 83 0.98 9.99 -11.31
N ALA A 84 0.78 10.31 -10.02
CA ALA A 84 0.62 11.67 -9.56
C ALA A 84 1.82 12.57 -9.91
N LEU A 85 3.04 12.07 -9.73
CA LEU A 85 4.27 12.77 -10.09
C LEU A 85 4.43 12.91 -11.61
N SER A 86 4.06 11.87 -12.36
CA SER A 86 4.14 11.89 -13.83
C SER A 86 3.16 12.89 -14.46
N ASP A 87 2.00 13.10 -13.84
CA ASP A 87 1.00 14.09 -14.25
C ASP A 87 1.34 15.51 -13.77
N GLY A 88 2.54 15.71 -13.18
CA GLY A 88 3.04 17.01 -12.74
C GLY A 88 2.63 17.41 -11.32
N GLY A 89 2.00 16.51 -10.57
CA GLY A 89 1.81 16.67 -9.14
C GLY A 89 3.17 16.79 -8.44
N ARG A 90 3.28 17.74 -7.50
CA ARG A 90 4.49 17.95 -6.70
C ARG A 90 4.12 18.09 -5.24
N PRO A 91 4.83 17.44 -4.31
CA PRO A 91 4.61 17.67 -2.90
C PRO A 91 4.88 19.14 -2.57
N ASP A 92 3.92 19.80 -1.91
CA ASP A 92 4.01 21.21 -1.51
C ASP A 92 3.27 21.42 -0.18
N ASN A 93 3.82 22.29 0.67
CA ASN A 93 3.38 22.53 2.03
C ASN A 93 2.24 23.57 2.12
N THR A 94 1.75 24.11 0.99
CA THR A 94 0.66 25.10 0.95
C THR A 94 -0.28 24.93 -0.25
N GLY A 95 -1.58 24.74 0.01
CA GLY A 95 -2.67 24.92 -0.96
C GLY A 95 -3.32 23.63 -1.48
N ARG A 96 -4.49 23.80 -2.12
CA ARG A 96 -5.40 22.75 -2.64
C ARG A 96 -4.90 21.97 -3.87
N GLY A 97 -3.61 22.05 -4.22
CA GLY A 97 -3.07 21.51 -5.47
C GLY A 97 -2.43 20.13 -5.40
N CYS A 98 -2.04 19.67 -4.21
CA CYS A 98 -1.23 18.45 -4.05
C CYS A 98 -1.22 17.91 -2.61
N GLU A 99 -2.27 18.16 -1.83
CA GLU A 99 -2.39 17.64 -0.45
C GLU A 99 -2.32 16.10 -0.41
N THR A 100 -2.62 15.39 -1.50
CA THR A 100 -2.57 13.92 -1.55
C THR A 100 -1.16 13.32 -1.59
N VAL A 101 -0.18 13.92 -2.27
CA VAL A 101 1.11 13.24 -2.49
C VAL A 101 1.97 13.24 -1.23
N GLN A 102 2.03 14.38 -0.54
CA GLN A 102 2.84 14.53 0.66
C GLN A 102 2.20 13.80 1.85
N ASP A 103 0.87 13.81 1.98
CA ASP A 103 0.17 13.01 2.98
C ASP A 103 0.34 11.51 2.72
N ILE A 104 0.28 11.05 1.46
CA ILE A 104 0.61 9.68 1.09
C ILE A 104 2.05 9.36 1.50
N ILE A 105 3.04 10.18 1.13
CA ILE A 105 4.46 9.94 1.49
C ILE A 105 4.66 9.94 3.02
N ASN A 106 3.98 10.82 3.75
CA ASN A 106 4.08 10.90 5.21
C ASN A 106 3.41 9.70 5.89
N ASP A 107 2.29 9.21 5.35
CA ASP A 107 1.65 7.99 5.83
C ASP A 107 2.49 6.75 5.48
N GLU A 108 3.16 6.73 4.32
CA GLU A 108 4.16 5.72 3.94
C GLU A 108 5.31 5.67 4.94
N GLU A 109 5.92 6.83 5.25
CA GLU A 109 7.02 6.90 6.20
C GLU A 109 6.57 6.44 7.60
N LYS A 110 5.37 6.83 8.05
CA LYS A 110 4.81 6.37 9.33
C LYS A 110 4.58 4.87 9.35
N GLN A 111 4.04 4.27 8.29
CA GLN A 111 3.79 2.82 8.23
C GLN A 111 5.09 2.02 8.13
N PHE A 112 6.05 2.50 7.35
CA PHE A 112 7.39 1.92 7.25
C PHE A 112 8.12 1.97 8.61
N LEU A 113 8.10 3.12 9.29
CA LEU A 113 8.69 3.28 10.62
C LEU A 113 7.98 2.45 11.70
N LYS A 114 6.65 2.26 11.61
CA LYS A 114 5.91 1.32 12.49
C LYS A 114 6.38 -0.13 12.29
N THR A 115 6.69 -0.50 11.06
CA THR A 115 7.19 -1.85 10.73
C THR A 115 8.62 -2.04 11.24
N LEU A 116 9.49 -1.05 11.04
CA LEU A 116 10.87 -1.05 11.57
C LEU A 116 10.93 -1.05 13.10
N SER A 117 10.08 -0.25 13.76
CA SER A 117 10.02 -0.18 15.23
C SER A 117 9.51 -1.49 15.84
N ARG A 118 8.54 -2.16 15.21
CA ARG A 118 8.15 -3.53 15.58
C ARG A 118 9.31 -4.52 15.43
N GLY A 119 10.07 -4.45 14.34
CA GLY A 119 11.28 -5.25 14.14
C GLY A 119 12.34 -5.01 15.23
N ARG A 120 12.55 -3.75 15.64
CA ARG A 120 13.46 -3.38 16.73
C ARG A 120 13.01 -3.95 18.08
N VAL A 121 11.71 -3.88 18.41
CA VAL A 121 11.17 -4.44 19.67
C VAL A 121 11.32 -5.96 19.70
N LEU A 122 11.10 -6.64 18.57
CA LEU A 122 11.31 -8.08 18.47
C LEU A 122 12.79 -8.44 18.62
N PHE A 123 13.69 -7.67 18.00
CA PHE A 123 15.13 -7.83 18.17
C PHE A 123 15.57 -7.59 19.61
N GLN A 124 15.07 -6.53 20.27
CA GLN A 124 15.38 -6.21 21.66
C GLN A 124 14.92 -7.33 22.61
N ARG A 125 13.70 -7.84 22.42
CA ARG A 125 13.17 -8.98 23.18
C ARG A 125 13.96 -10.27 22.95
N ALA A 126 14.40 -10.50 21.71
CA ALA A 126 15.27 -11.62 21.40
C ALA A 126 16.63 -11.48 22.10
N VAL A 127 17.20 -10.27 22.16
CA VAL A 127 18.47 -9.99 22.86
C VAL A 127 18.32 -10.14 24.38
N GLU A 128 17.22 -9.65 24.97
CA GLU A 128 16.93 -9.78 26.40
C GLU A 128 16.66 -11.24 26.83
N GLY A 129 16.21 -12.08 25.89
CA GLY A 129 16.03 -13.52 26.09
C GLY A 129 17.32 -14.34 26.03
N LEU A 130 18.45 -13.75 25.61
CA LEU A 130 19.75 -14.44 25.59
C LEU A 130 20.35 -14.46 27.00
N THR A 131 20.68 -15.65 27.49
CA THR A 131 21.45 -15.80 28.74
C THR A 131 22.92 -15.49 28.51
N ALA A 132 23.66 -15.09 29.55
CA ALA A 132 25.03 -14.54 29.50
C ALA A 132 26.09 -15.40 28.75
N HIS A 133 25.78 -16.63 28.38
CA HIS A 133 26.66 -17.55 27.65
C HIS A 133 26.24 -17.85 26.20
N GLN A 134 25.09 -17.36 25.72
CA GLN A 134 24.67 -17.51 24.32
C GLN A 134 25.00 -16.26 23.49
N LYS A 135 25.89 -16.42 22.51
CA LYS A 135 26.31 -15.35 21.57
C LYS A 135 25.59 -15.39 20.22
N THR A 136 24.62 -16.27 20.06
CA THR A 136 23.89 -16.49 18.81
C THR A 136 22.41 -16.70 19.11
N PHE A 137 21.55 -16.06 18.33
CA PHE A 137 20.12 -16.35 18.31
C PHE A 137 19.90 -17.79 17.79
N PRO A 138 18.89 -18.53 18.30
CA PRO A 138 18.50 -19.81 17.70
C PRO A 138 18.04 -19.65 16.25
#